data_AF-A0A371HU11-F1
#
_entry.id   AF-A0A371HU11-F1
#
_cell.length_a   1.000
_cell.length_b   1.000
_cell.length_c   1.000
_cell.angle_alpha   90.00
_cell.angle_beta   90.00
_cell.angle_gamma   90.00
#
_symmetry.space_group_name_H-M   'P 1'
#
loop_
_entity.id
_entity.type
_entity.pdbx_description
1 polymer ?
#
loop_
_entity_poly.entity_id
_entity_poly.type
_entity_poly.pdbx_seq_one_letter_code
_entity_poly.pdbx_strand_id
1 'polypeptide(L)'
;MRQAPSPSCTAVLSLTVVLLSFILAAGPVSGWRPWPQNNKMNVTDYAFGDNKKYEGSSEFVKLRYHMGPVLTTNITVHTIWYGKWERSQKKIIREFINSISATNSPHPSVAGWWRTVQLYTDQTGANISKTVRLGEEKNDRFYSHGKSLTRLSIQSVIKSAITAKTRPLPINPRSGLYLLLTADDVYVQDFCTSVCGFHYFTFPSLVGYTLPYAWVGNSAKFCPGQCAYPFAVPAYIPNHKPFKSPNGDVGVDGMISVIGHEMAELATNPLANAWYAGQDPSFPVEIADLCEGIYGTGGGGSYTGQVLDARDGATYNMNGIRRRFLVQWVWSHVLNYCTGPNALDH
;
A
#
# COMPACT_ATOMS: atom_id res chain seq x y z
N MET A 1 -60.20 2.19 39.50
CA MET A 1 -59.96 1.91 38.06
C MET A 1 -58.79 0.93 37.95
N ARG A 2 -58.87 0.03 36.97
CA ARG A 2 -58.20 -1.29 36.91
C ARG A 2 -56.66 -1.24 36.97
N GLN A 3 -56.07 -2.08 37.83
CA GLN A 3 -54.64 -2.47 37.80
C GLN A 3 -54.38 -3.37 36.59
N ALA A 4 -53.31 -3.10 35.84
CA ALA A 4 -52.79 -4.00 34.81
C ALA A 4 -51.91 -5.09 35.45
N PRO A 5 -51.96 -6.35 35.00
CA PRO A 5 -51.12 -7.41 35.55
C PRO A 5 -49.70 -7.36 34.98
N SER A 6 -48.73 -7.60 35.86
CA SER A 6 -47.32 -7.85 35.57
C SER A 6 -47.13 -9.10 34.68
N PRO A 7 -46.22 -9.09 33.69
CA PRO A 7 -45.96 -10.27 32.87
C PRO A 7 -45.24 -11.35 33.68
N SER A 8 -45.69 -12.58 33.49
CA SER A 8 -45.24 -13.81 34.12
C SER A 8 -43.80 -14.17 33.70
N CYS A 9 -42.99 -14.54 34.70
CA CYS A 9 -41.57 -14.89 34.60
C CYS A 9 -41.26 -16.20 33.83
N THR A 10 -42.25 -16.80 33.17
CA THR A 10 -42.14 -18.12 32.53
C THR A 10 -41.80 -18.06 31.04
N ALA A 11 -41.91 -16.89 30.39
CA ALA A 11 -41.61 -16.75 28.96
C ALA A 11 -40.10 -16.52 28.64
N VAL A 12 -39.31 -16.08 29.63
CA VAL A 12 -37.90 -15.69 29.40
C VAL A 12 -36.94 -16.88 29.42
N LEU A 13 -37.26 -17.96 30.13
CA LEU A 13 -36.44 -19.17 30.18
C LEU A 13 -36.57 -20.05 28.92
N SER A 14 -37.72 -20.04 28.25
CA SER A 14 -37.94 -20.86 27.05
C SER A 14 -37.25 -20.29 25.81
N LEU A 15 -37.08 -18.96 25.74
CA LEU A 15 -36.43 -18.30 24.60
C LEU A 15 -34.89 -18.39 24.67
N THR A 16 -34.32 -18.46 25.88
CA THR A 16 -32.87 -18.53 26.09
C THR A 16 -32.29 -19.92 25.77
N VAL A 17 -33.05 -20.99 26.02
CA VAL A 17 -32.61 -22.37 25.68
C VAL A 17 -32.66 -22.64 24.17
N VAL A 18 -33.62 -22.07 23.45
CA VAL A 18 -33.70 -22.22 21.98
C VAL A 18 -32.60 -21.43 21.28
N LEU A 19 -32.22 -20.22 21.76
CA LEU A 19 -31.12 -19.46 21.17
C LEU A 19 -29.73 -20.09 21.42
N LEU A 20 -29.50 -20.74 22.57
CA LEU A 20 -28.22 -21.45 22.81
C LEU A 20 -28.08 -22.75 22.01
N SER A 21 -29.19 -23.37 21.62
CA SER A 21 -29.18 -24.61 20.81
C SER A 21 -28.76 -24.36 19.35
N PHE A 22 -28.95 -23.14 18.84
CA PHE A 22 -28.55 -22.77 17.48
C PHE A 22 -27.09 -22.31 17.36
N ILE A 23 -26.37 -22.10 18.47
CA ILE A 23 -24.96 -21.67 18.46
C ILE A 23 -23.99 -22.87 18.46
N LEU A 24 -24.47 -24.08 18.78
CA LEU A 24 -23.63 -25.30 18.86
C LEU A 24 -23.67 -26.20 17.62
N ALA A 25 -24.34 -25.78 16.55
CA ALA A 25 -24.39 -26.50 15.27
C ALA A 25 -23.68 -25.73 14.13
N ALA A 26 -22.64 -24.95 14.45
CA ALA A 26 -21.70 -24.51 13.44
C ALA A 26 -20.85 -25.72 13.02
N GLY A 27 -21.21 -26.36 11.91
CA GLY A 27 -20.30 -27.26 11.21
C GLY A 27 -18.97 -26.55 10.91
N PRO A 28 -17.86 -27.29 10.69
CA PRO A 28 -16.55 -26.68 10.48
C PRO A 28 -16.67 -25.62 9.38
N VAL A 29 -16.38 -24.37 9.73
CA VAL A 29 -16.28 -23.29 8.76
C VAL A 29 -15.06 -23.64 7.89
N SER A 30 -15.32 -24.23 6.74
CA SER A 30 -14.32 -24.36 5.68
C SER A 30 -13.97 -22.95 5.23
N GLY A 31 -12.92 -22.39 5.82
CA GLY A 31 -12.29 -21.18 5.33
C GLY A 31 -11.96 -21.39 3.86
N TRP A 32 -12.61 -20.62 2.99
CA TRP A 32 -12.37 -20.62 1.57
C TRP A 32 -10.89 -20.26 1.34
N ARG A 33 -10.05 -21.25 1.04
CA ARG A 33 -8.71 -21.04 0.51
C ARG A 33 -8.82 -21.17 -1.01
N PRO A 34 -8.30 -20.23 -1.82
CA PRO A 34 -8.49 -20.26 -3.27
C PRO A 34 -7.62 -21.31 -4.00
N TRP A 35 -7.15 -22.35 -3.31
CA TRP A 35 -6.27 -23.37 -3.90
C TRP A 35 -6.87 -24.78 -3.73
N PRO A 36 -7.05 -25.55 -4.82
CA PRO A 36 -7.58 -26.90 -4.73
C PRO A 36 -6.58 -27.82 -4.03
N GLN A 37 -7.01 -28.50 -2.96
CA GLN A 37 -6.28 -29.62 -2.39
C GLN A 37 -6.50 -30.85 -3.27
N ASN A 38 -5.70 -31.00 -4.33
CA ASN A 38 -5.62 -32.25 -5.06
C ASN A 38 -4.19 -32.76 -5.03
N ASN A 39 -3.95 -33.80 -4.23
CA ASN A 39 -2.62 -34.28 -3.85
C ASN A 39 -1.98 -35.21 -4.91
N LYS A 40 -2.24 -34.93 -6.19
CA LYS A 40 -1.65 -35.63 -7.34
C LYS A 40 -1.51 -34.68 -8.51
N MET A 41 -0.50 -33.82 -8.48
CA MET A 41 -0.05 -33.09 -9.67
C MET A 41 1.33 -33.61 -10.05
N ASN A 42 1.42 -34.20 -11.24
CA ASN A 42 2.68 -34.65 -11.83
C ASN A 42 3.57 -33.45 -12.12
N VAL A 43 4.84 -33.55 -11.75
CA VAL A 43 5.88 -32.50 -11.85
C VAL A 43 6.12 -32.00 -13.29
N THR A 44 5.51 -32.63 -14.29
CA THR A 44 5.64 -32.27 -15.71
C THR A 44 4.66 -31.20 -16.20
N ASP A 45 3.65 -30.80 -15.40
CA ASP A 45 2.72 -29.71 -15.78
C ASP A 45 3.25 -28.29 -15.47
N TYR A 46 4.45 -28.17 -14.90
CA TYR A 46 5.15 -26.88 -14.74
C TYR A 46 5.85 -26.39 -16.01
N ALA A 47 5.39 -26.80 -17.19
CA ALA A 47 5.71 -26.07 -18.41
C ALA A 47 4.77 -24.87 -18.50
N PHE A 48 5.03 -23.84 -17.68
CA PHE A 48 4.50 -22.50 -17.95
C PHE A 48 5.03 -22.07 -19.31
N GLY A 49 4.22 -22.24 -20.36
CA GLY A 49 4.50 -21.63 -21.65
C GLY A 49 4.63 -20.12 -21.45
N ASP A 50 5.65 -19.52 -22.06
CA ASP A 50 5.92 -18.08 -22.04
C ASP A 50 4.71 -17.27 -22.53
N ASN A 51 3.77 -16.95 -21.64
CA ASN A 51 2.60 -16.17 -21.97
C ASN A 51 2.83 -14.72 -21.57
N LYS A 52 3.38 -13.94 -22.51
CA LYS A 52 3.90 -12.57 -22.31
C LYS A 52 2.84 -11.47 -22.17
N LYS A 53 1.63 -11.77 -21.68
CA LYS A 53 0.51 -10.79 -21.77
C LYS A 53 -0.60 -10.91 -20.71
N TYR A 54 -0.33 -11.58 -19.58
CA TYR A 54 -1.33 -11.77 -18.53
C TYR A 54 -0.87 -11.24 -17.17
N GLU A 55 -0.01 -10.21 -17.15
CA GLU A 55 0.54 -9.62 -15.92
C GLU A 55 -0.58 -8.99 -15.07
N GLY A 56 -1.17 -9.80 -14.20
CA GLY A 56 -2.32 -9.41 -13.36
C GLY A 56 -3.64 -9.26 -14.11
N SER A 57 -3.69 -9.43 -15.44
CA SER A 57 -4.93 -9.25 -16.22
C SER A 57 -6.04 -10.18 -15.73
N SER A 58 -7.24 -9.64 -15.53
CA SER A 58 -8.39 -10.43 -15.12
C SER A 58 -9.68 -9.78 -15.62
N GLU A 59 -10.48 -10.55 -16.35
CA GLU A 59 -11.82 -10.13 -16.79
C GLU A 59 -12.79 -9.93 -15.60
N PHE A 60 -12.40 -10.40 -14.42
CA PHE A 60 -13.17 -10.26 -13.18
C PHE A 60 -12.80 -8.99 -12.39
N VAL A 61 -11.67 -8.36 -12.70
CA VAL A 61 -11.28 -7.09 -12.08
C VAL A 61 -12.14 -5.97 -12.67
N LYS A 62 -13.12 -5.53 -11.89
CA LYS A 62 -14.00 -4.41 -12.23
C LYS A 62 -13.62 -3.20 -11.41
N LEU A 63 -12.51 -2.56 -11.77
CA LEU A 63 -12.10 -1.29 -11.19
C LEU A 63 -13.10 -0.20 -11.59
N ARG A 64 -13.64 0.53 -10.60
CA ARG A 64 -14.68 1.53 -10.83
C ARG A 64 -14.37 2.80 -10.06
N TYR A 65 -14.87 3.91 -10.60
CA TYR A 65 -14.92 5.18 -9.91
C TYR A 65 -16.22 5.31 -9.12
N HIS A 66 -16.11 5.68 -7.84
CA HIS A 66 -17.19 5.71 -6.85
C HIS A 66 -17.52 7.15 -6.40
N MET A 67 -17.25 8.13 -7.27
CA MET A 67 -17.63 9.55 -7.12
C MET A 67 -16.89 10.34 -6.02
N GLY A 68 -15.91 9.75 -5.35
CA GLY A 68 -15.02 10.43 -4.42
C GLY A 68 -13.96 11.32 -5.10
N PRO A 69 -13.36 12.28 -4.38
CA PRO A 69 -12.33 13.13 -4.95
C PRO A 69 -11.05 12.34 -5.25
N VAL A 70 -10.24 12.86 -6.17
CA VAL A 70 -8.86 12.40 -6.42
C VAL A 70 -7.88 13.58 -6.33
N LEU A 71 -6.57 13.32 -6.25
CA LEU A 71 -5.57 14.38 -6.11
C LEU A 71 -5.19 15.02 -7.47
N THR A 72 -6.03 15.92 -7.96
CA THR A 72 -5.87 16.60 -9.27
C THR A 72 -4.96 17.82 -9.24
N THR A 73 -4.76 18.43 -8.07
CA THR A 73 -3.87 19.60 -7.88
C THR A 73 -2.47 19.17 -7.43
N ASN A 74 -1.47 20.05 -7.57
CA ASN A 74 -0.07 19.75 -7.22
C ASN A 74 0.06 19.15 -5.82
N ILE A 75 0.44 17.88 -5.76
CA ILE A 75 0.51 17.07 -4.54
C ILE A 75 1.73 17.50 -3.73
N THR A 76 1.51 17.80 -2.45
CA THR A 76 2.58 18.17 -1.51
C THR A 76 2.72 17.08 -0.47
N VAL A 77 3.85 16.37 -0.48
CA VAL A 77 4.14 15.28 0.45
C VAL A 77 4.82 15.83 1.69
N HIS A 78 4.11 15.80 2.81
CA HIS A 78 4.61 16.17 4.13
C HIS A 78 5.07 14.93 4.88
N THR A 79 6.38 14.72 4.97
CA THR A 79 6.93 13.50 5.58
C THR A 79 7.09 13.64 7.09
N ILE A 80 6.57 12.67 7.84
CA ILE A 80 6.77 12.51 9.29
C ILE A 80 7.71 11.34 9.51
N TRP A 81 8.92 11.64 9.98
CA TRP A 81 9.94 10.66 10.32
C TRP A 81 9.82 10.26 11.77
N TYR A 82 9.17 9.13 12.03
CA TYR A 82 8.93 8.61 13.38
C TYR A 82 10.01 7.63 13.79
N GLY A 83 10.71 7.91 14.89
CA GLY A 83 11.87 7.17 15.37
C GLY A 83 13.21 7.69 14.86
N LYS A 84 14.26 6.87 15.01
CA LYS A 84 15.63 7.22 14.62
C LYS A 84 15.88 6.86 13.16
N TRP A 85 16.26 7.85 12.38
CA TRP A 85 16.47 7.71 10.94
C TRP A 85 17.83 8.27 10.54
N GLU A 86 18.55 7.52 9.72
CA GLU A 86 19.81 7.99 9.15
C GLU A 86 19.57 9.03 8.05
N ARG A 87 20.56 9.89 7.82
CA ARG A 87 20.48 10.90 6.74
C ARG A 87 20.47 10.25 5.35
N SER A 88 21.22 9.15 5.19
CA SER A 88 21.28 8.30 3.99
C SER A 88 19.89 7.78 3.60
N GLN A 89 19.19 7.16 4.55
CA GLN A 89 17.85 6.60 4.38
C GLN A 89 16.84 7.66 3.93
N LYS A 90 16.79 8.80 4.64
CA LYS A 90 15.90 9.90 4.25
C LYS A 90 16.19 10.43 2.86
N LYS A 91 17.47 10.48 2.47
CA LYS A 91 17.88 10.96 1.15
C LYS A 91 17.34 10.06 0.03
N ILE A 92 17.37 8.74 0.20
CA ILE A 92 16.82 7.77 -0.78
C ILE A 92 15.33 8.06 -1.01
N ILE A 93 14.56 8.13 0.06
CA ILE A 93 13.10 8.36 0.01
C ILE A 93 12.75 9.72 -0.57
N ARG A 94 13.46 10.79 -0.18
CA ARG A 94 13.26 12.13 -0.78
C ARG A 94 13.56 12.14 -2.27
N GLU A 95 14.63 11.47 -2.69
CA GLU A 95 15.00 11.40 -4.09
C GLU A 95 14.01 10.56 -4.90
N PHE A 96 13.39 9.52 -4.32
CA PHE A 96 12.27 8.81 -4.94
C PHE A 96 11.06 9.73 -5.15
N ILE A 97 10.58 10.41 -4.09
CA ILE A 97 9.41 11.30 -4.17
C ILE A 97 9.64 12.42 -5.20
N ASN A 98 10.81 13.05 -5.19
CA ASN A 98 11.14 14.09 -6.20
C ASN A 98 11.25 13.52 -7.62
N SER A 99 11.57 12.23 -7.78
CA SER A 99 11.69 11.60 -9.10
C SER A 99 10.35 11.40 -9.79
N ILE A 100 9.23 11.43 -9.06
CA ILE A 100 7.87 11.31 -9.62
C ILE A 100 7.59 12.42 -10.65
N SER A 101 8.05 13.64 -10.40
CA SER A 101 7.87 14.77 -11.33
C SER A 101 9.07 15.05 -12.23
N ALA A 102 10.12 14.22 -12.16
CA ALA A 102 11.35 14.42 -12.92
C ALA A 102 11.25 13.83 -14.33
N THR A 103 10.53 14.53 -15.21
CA THR A 103 10.23 14.07 -16.59
C THR A 103 11.46 13.87 -17.48
N ASN A 104 12.59 14.46 -17.12
CA ASN A 104 13.84 14.37 -17.87
C ASN A 104 14.72 13.19 -17.42
N SER A 105 14.26 12.36 -16.48
CA SER A 105 15.00 11.18 -16.02
C SER A 105 15.06 10.11 -17.14
N PRO A 106 16.17 9.37 -17.27
CA PRO A 106 16.29 8.33 -18.30
C PRO A 106 15.18 7.29 -18.23
N HIS A 107 14.64 6.89 -19.37
CA HIS A 107 13.66 5.80 -19.45
C HIS A 107 14.34 4.43 -19.26
N PRO A 108 13.65 3.44 -18.62
CA PRO A 108 12.39 3.57 -17.88
C PRO A 108 12.56 4.45 -16.63
N SER A 109 11.55 5.26 -16.28
CA SER A 109 11.68 6.28 -15.22
C SER A 109 10.53 6.28 -14.21
N VAL A 110 10.77 6.79 -12.99
CA VAL A 110 9.74 6.96 -11.94
C VAL A 110 8.60 7.87 -12.43
N ALA A 111 8.94 8.95 -13.15
CA ALA A 111 7.94 9.80 -13.78
C ALA A 111 7.13 9.06 -14.87
N GLY A 112 7.76 8.12 -15.58
CA GLY A 112 7.08 7.22 -16.51
C GLY A 112 6.11 6.26 -15.82
N TRP A 113 6.51 5.68 -14.69
CA TRP A 113 5.63 4.86 -13.84
C TRP A 113 4.41 5.65 -13.34
N TRP A 114 4.60 6.90 -12.90
CA TRP A 114 3.50 7.77 -12.46
C TRP A 114 2.54 8.17 -13.58
N ARG A 115 2.87 7.95 -14.86
CA ARG A 115 1.92 8.20 -15.96
C ARG A 115 0.73 7.24 -15.91
N THR A 116 0.92 6.01 -15.43
CA THR A 116 -0.20 5.08 -15.25
C THR A 116 -1.15 5.59 -14.18
N VAL A 117 -0.63 6.13 -13.07
CA VAL A 117 -1.45 6.79 -12.02
C VAL A 117 -2.20 8.01 -12.56
N GLN A 118 -1.61 8.76 -13.49
CA GLN A 118 -2.26 9.89 -14.15
C GLN A 118 -3.44 9.49 -15.06
N LEU A 119 -3.64 8.21 -15.40
CA LEU A 119 -4.79 7.78 -16.20
C LEU A 119 -6.11 7.91 -15.43
N TYR A 120 -6.06 8.03 -14.11
CA TYR A 120 -7.23 8.11 -13.23
C TYR A 120 -7.74 9.55 -13.10
N THR A 121 -9.06 9.71 -13.05
CA THR A 121 -9.73 11.03 -13.02
C THR A 121 -10.82 11.10 -11.96
N ASP A 122 -11.22 12.29 -11.53
CA ASP A 122 -12.48 12.47 -10.80
C ASP A 122 -13.68 12.68 -11.76
N GLN A 123 -14.83 13.01 -11.19
CA GLN A 123 -16.08 13.32 -11.90
C GLN A 123 -15.99 14.51 -12.87
N THR A 124 -14.99 15.39 -12.70
CA THR A 124 -14.76 16.53 -13.61
C THR A 124 -13.94 16.12 -14.84
N GLY A 125 -13.43 14.90 -14.87
CA GLY A 125 -12.48 14.43 -15.89
C GLY A 125 -11.05 14.93 -15.67
N ALA A 126 -10.76 15.60 -14.55
CA ALA A 126 -9.42 16.04 -14.22
C ALA A 126 -8.57 14.85 -13.75
N ASN A 127 -7.43 14.65 -14.40
CA ASN A 127 -6.46 13.61 -14.08
C ASN A 127 -5.74 13.84 -12.75
N ILE A 128 -5.21 12.78 -12.15
CA ILE A 128 -4.24 12.89 -11.05
C ILE A 128 -3.10 13.83 -11.46
N SER A 129 -2.64 14.65 -10.53
CA SER A 129 -1.55 15.57 -10.79
C SER A 129 -0.25 14.84 -11.15
N LYS A 130 0.38 15.27 -12.24
CA LYS A 130 1.77 14.90 -12.57
C LYS A 130 2.80 15.51 -11.62
N THR A 131 2.39 16.53 -10.86
CA THR A 131 3.27 17.31 -10.01
C THR A 131 3.17 16.83 -8.57
N VAL A 132 4.24 16.22 -8.08
CA VAL A 132 4.45 15.79 -6.71
C VAL A 132 5.71 16.48 -6.20
N ARG A 133 5.59 17.17 -5.08
CA ARG A 133 6.69 17.89 -4.44
C ARG A 133 6.79 17.53 -2.97
N LEU A 134 8.01 17.52 -2.46
CA LEU A 134 8.22 17.50 -1.02
C LEU A 134 7.77 18.83 -0.40
N GLY A 135 7.01 18.74 0.69
CA GLY A 135 6.69 19.86 1.55
C GLY A 135 7.53 19.86 2.82
N GLU A 136 7.00 20.53 3.85
CA GLU A 136 7.58 20.52 5.20
C GLU A 136 7.68 19.11 5.76
N GLU A 137 8.74 18.84 6.53
CA GLU A 137 9.00 17.55 7.15
C GLU A 137 9.05 17.65 8.68
N LYS A 138 8.54 16.62 9.35
CA LYS A 138 8.60 16.50 10.82
C LYS A 138 9.51 15.37 11.24
N ASN A 139 10.34 15.62 12.26
CA ASN A 139 11.17 14.60 12.88
C ASN A 139 10.67 14.33 14.28
N ASP A 140 10.28 13.09 14.56
CA ASP A 140 9.92 12.62 15.90
C ASP A 140 10.91 11.53 16.34
N ARG A 141 12.11 11.98 16.72
CA ARG A 141 13.23 11.09 17.08
C ARG A 141 13.08 10.46 18.47
N PHE A 142 12.15 10.96 19.27
CA PHE A 142 11.97 10.57 20.67
C PHE A 142 10.75 9.67 20.86
N TYR A 143 10.13 9.20 19.78
CA TYR A 143 9.01 8.27 19.82
C TYR A 143 7.86 8.84 20.68
N SER A 144 7.31 10.00 20.30
CA SER A 144 6.34 10.73 21.15
C SER A 144 5.07 9.94 21.54
N HIS A 145 4.83 8.78 20.90
CA HIS A 145 3.74 7.84 21.15
C HIS A 145 4.24 6.40 21.42
N GLY A 146 5.51 6.23 21.80
CA GLY A 146 6.14 4.93 22.05
C GLY A 146 6.58 4.17 20.79
N LYS A 147 7.13 2.96 20.97
CA LYS A 147 7.63 2.12 19.86
C LYS A 147 6.62 1.10 19.34
N SER A 148 5.41 1.07 19.92
CA SER A 148 4.33 0.18 19.52
C SER A 148 3.11 1.03 19.22
N LEU A 149 2.75 1.13 17.95
CA LEU A 149 1.66 2.00 17.49
C LEU A 149 0.48 1.15 17.01
N THR A 150 -0.71 1.73 17.09
CA THR A 150 -1.91 1.24 16.41
C THR A 150 -2.29 2.21 15.30
N ARG A 151 -3.26 1.84 14.45
CA ARG A 151 -3.85 2.77 13.46
C ARG A 151 -4.40 4.06 14.11
N LEU A 152 -4.91 3.99 15.33
CA LEU A 152 -5.35 5.18 16.08
C LEU A 152 -4.16 6.01 16.59
N SER A 153 -3.08 5.37 17.05
CA SER A 153 -1.85 6.05 17.47
C SER A 153 -1.19 6.79 16.29
N ILE A 154 -1.25 6.22 15.07
CA ILE A 154 -0.76 6.86 13.84
C ILE A 154 -1.44 8.22 13.62
N GLN A 155 -2.76 8.31 13.78
CA GLN A 155 -3.48 9.59 13.69
C GLN A 155 -3.05 10.57 14.80
N SER A 156 -2.74 10.06 16.00
CA SER A 156 -2.23 10.87 17.12
C SER A 156 -0.82 11.42 16.85
N VAL A 157 0.03 10.67 16.16
CA VAL A 157 1.34 11.14 15.68
C VAL A 157 1.15 12.26 14.65
N ILE A 158 0.23 12.09 13.68
CA ILE A 158 -0.08 13.13 12.68
C ILE A 158 -0.59 14.39 13.37
N LYS A 159 -1.52 14.27 14.33
CA LYS A 159 -1.98 15.40 15.16
C LYS A 159 -0.81 16.11 15.83
N SER A 160 0.10 15.35 16.43
CA SER A 160 1.28 15.91 17.10
C SER A 160 2.20 16.64 16.12
N ALA A 161 2.31 16.16 14.88
CA ALA A 161 3.11 16.80 13.84
C ALA A 161 2.52 18.13 13.35
N ILE A 162 1.20 18.23 13.18
CA ILE A 162 0.51 19.45 12.72
C ILE A 162 0.27 20.48 13.84
N THR A 163 0.23 20.05 15.11
CA THR A 163 0.03 20.93 16.28
C THR A 163 1.32 21.25 17.03
N ALA A 164 2.47 20.79 16.52
CA ALA A 164 3.73 20.97 17.21
C ALA A 164 4.09 22.45 17.40
N LYS A 165 4.60 22.79 18.59
CA LYS A 165 5.03 24.16 18.93
C LYS A 165 6.11 24.73 18.00
N THR A 166 7.00 23.88 17.49
CA THR A 166 8.11 24.28 16.61
C THR A 166 7.96 23.64 15.25
N ARG A 167 7.87 24.44 14.18
CA ARG A 167 7.70 23.94 12.80
C ARG A 167 6.58 22.88 12.70
N PRO A 168 5.32 23.24 12.97
CA PRO A 168 4.20 22.36 12.68
C PRO A 168 4.11 22.09 11.18
N LEU A 169 3.63 20.91 10.80
CA LEU A 169 3.27 20.65 9.41
C LEU A 169 2.06 21.50 9.02
N PRO A 170 2.02 22.08 7.81
CA PRO A 170 0.88 22.87 7.36
C PRO A 170 -0.34 21.98 7.15
N ILE A 171 -1.51 22.51 7.46
CA ILE A 171 -2.79 21.82 7.30
C ILE A 171 -3.30 22.04 5.88
N ASN A 172 -3.17 21.02 5.03
CA ASN A 172 -3.62 21.03 3.63
C ASN A 172 -4.47 19.79 3.29
N PRO A 173 -5.82 19.84 3.45
CA PRO A 173 -6.70 18.71 3.16
C PRO A 173 -6.95 18.48 1.67
N ARG A 174 -6.67 19.46 0.79
CA ARG A 174 -6.96 19.36 -0.66
C ARG A 174 -5.83 18.73 -1.46
N SER A 175 -4.59 19.03 -1.12
CA SER A 175 -3.42 18.58 -1.89
C SER A 175 -2.24 18.14 -1.03
N GLY A 176 -2.43 18.08 0.29
CA GLY A 176 -1.44 17.56 1.23
C GLY A 176 -1.58 16.05 1.38
N LEU A 177 -0.45 15.36 1.26
CA LEU A 177 -0.29 13.95 1.57
C LEU A 177 0.63 13.85 2.79
N TYR A 178 0.13 13.33 3.92
CA TYR A 178 0.94 13.18 5.13
C TYR A 178 1.54 11.78 5.17
N LEU A 179 2.83 11.67 4.83
CA LEU A 179 3.53 10.38 4.75
C LEU A 179 4.26 10.11 6.07
N LEU A 180 3.70 9.23 6.91
CA LEU A 180 4.32 8.81 8.16
C LEU A 180 5.19 7.58 7.92
N LEU A 181 6.48 7.71 8.21
CA LEU A 181 7.45 6.64 8.03
C LEU A 181 8.03 6.25 9.40
N THR A 182 7.87 5.00 9.79
CA THR A 182 8.40 4.49 11.05
C THR A 182 9.77 3.85 10.86
N ALA A 183 10.70 4.13 11.78
CA ALA A 183 12.03 3.52 11.80
C ALA A 183 11.96 2.00 12.01
N ASP A 184 13.08 1.32 11.76
CA ASP A 184 13.20 -0.14 11.79
C ASP A 184 12.98 -0.78 13.17
N ASP A 185 12.87 0.04 14.22
CA ASP A 185 12.69 -0.38 15.60
C ASP A 185 11.32 0.01 16.19
N VAL A 186 10.36 0.34 15.33
CA VAL A 186 8.99 0.69 15.70
C VAL A 186 8.01 -0.32 15.10
N TYR A 187 7.28 -1.00 15.98
CA TYR A 187 6.20 -1.90 15.59
C TYR A 187 4.90 -1.12 15.42
N VAL A 188 4.13 -1.47 14.39
CA VAL A 188 2.76 -1.00 14.20
C VAL A 188 1.87 -2.23 14.11
N GLN A 189 0.67 -2.15 14.69
CA GLN A 189 -0.32 -3.22 14.62
C GLN A 189 -0.49 -3.74 13.18
N ASP A 190 -0.48 -5.06 13.03
CA ASP A 190 -0.58 -5.82 11.76
C ASP A 190 0.60 -5.64 10.79
N PHE A 191 1.64 -4.89 11.18
CA PHE A 191 2.87 -4.80 10.40
C PHE A 191 3.53 -6.17 10.30
N CYS A 192 3.99 -6.52 9.10
CA CYS A 192 4.63 -7.80 8.77
C CYS A 192 3.73 -9.03 8.76
N THR A 193 2.46 -8.92 9.13
CA THR A 193 1.51 -10.03 9.08
C THR A 193 0.48 -9.83 7.98
N SER A 194 -0.05 -8.61 7.88
CA SER A 194 -1.15 -8.29 6.96
C SER A 194 -0.79 -7.16 6.02
N VAL A 195 0.07 -6.23 6.46
CA VAL A 195 0.42 -5.04 5.70
C VAL A 195 1.87 -4.60 5.90
N CYS A 196 2.42 -3.91 4.90
CA CYS A 196 3.71 -3.22 4.96
C CYS A 196 3.55 -1.69 5.07
N GLY A 197 2.38 -1.21 4.68
CA GLY A 197 1.91 0.16 4.75
C GLY A 197 0.39 0.18 4.69
N PHE A 198 -0.20 1.36 4.83
CA PHE A 198 -1.58 1.60 4.42
C PHE A 198 -1.78 3.09 4.24
N HIS A 199 -2.74 3.47 3.42
CA HIS A 199 -3.26 4.82 3.35
C HIS A 199 -4.65 4.92 3.97
N TYR A 200 -4.98 6.11 4.47
CA TYR A 200 -6.32 6.44 4.96
C TYR A 200 -6.47 7.97 5.09
N PHE A 201 -7.53 8.43 5.74
CA PHE A 201 -7.70 9.84 6.12
C PHE A 201 -7.85 9.99 7.63
N THR A 202 -7.36 11.09 8.18
CA THR A 202 -7.52 11.34 9.62
C THR A 202 -8.98 11.67 9.95
N PHE A 203 -9.44 11.27 11.13
CA PHE A 203 -10.77 11.66 11.60
C PHE A 203 -10.74 13.06 12.22
N PRO A 204 -11.66 13.96 11.83
CA PRO A 204 -11.79 15.28 12.45
C PRO A 204 -11.95 15.24 13.96
N SER A 205 -12.64 14.23 14.50
CA SER A 205 -12.82 14.03 15.94
C SER A 205 -11.51 13.74 16.69
N LEU A 206 -10.50 13.19 16.01
CA LEU A 206 -9.20 12.89 16.61
C LEU A 206 -8.18 14.01 16.33
N VAL A 207 -8.06 14.42 15.08
CA VAL A 207 -6.98 15.28 14.58
C VAL A 207 -7.43 16.74 14.41
N GLY A 208 -8.73 17.00 14.33
CA GLY A 208 -9.31 18.32 14.03
C GLY A 208 -9.56 18.55 12.54
N TYR A 209 -9.03 17.68 11.68
CA TYR A 209 -9.11 17.80 10.21
C TYR A 209 -9.22 16.43 9.56
N THR A 210 -9.83 16.38 8.38
CA THR A 210 -9.75 15.24 7.46
C THR A 210 -8.55 15.43 6.56
N LEU A 211 -7.47 14.67 6.79
CA LEU A 211 -6.21 14.78 6.05
C LEU A 211 -5.86 13.42 5.45
N PRO A 212 -5.67 13.32 4.12
CA PRO A 212 -5.17 12.10 3.49
C PRO A 212 -3.75 11.80 3.98
N TYR A 213 -3.52 10.58 4.47
CA TYR A 213 -2.23 10.17 4.98
C TYR A 213 -1.91 8.73 4.56
N ALA A 214 -0.62 8.44 4.50
CA ALA A 214 -0.12 7.09 4.35
C ALA A 214 0.87 6.79 5.47
N TRP A 215 0.88 5.55 5.94
CA TRP A 215 1.92 5.02 6.81
C TRP A 215 2.68 3.93 6.08
N VAL A 216 4.01 3.91 6.22
CA VAL A 216 4.87 2.81 5.76
C VAL A 216 5.89 2.46 6.84
N GLY A 217 6.01 1.16 7.14
CA GLY A 217 6.95 0.63 8.12
C GLY A 217 8.29 0.21 7.52
N ASN A 218 9.39 0.49 8.22
CA ASN A 218 10.69 -0.08 7.87
C ASN A 218 10.81 -1.52 8.39
N SER A 219 10.86 -2.49 7.47
CA SER A 219 10.80 -3.92 7.76
C SER A 219 12.15 -4.55 8.10
N ALA A 220 13.25 -3.81 8.02
CA ALA A 220 14.62 -4.34 8.08
C ALA A 220 14.88 -5.29 9.26
N LYS A 221 14.34 -4.99 10.46
CA LYS A 221 14.52 -5.81 11.67
C LYS A 221 13.39 -6.78 11.96
N PHE A 222 12.22 -6.60 11.35
CA PHE A 222 11.02 -7.38 11.67
C PHE A 222 10.73 -8.46 10.63
N CYS A 223 10.62 -8.07 9.35
CA CYS A 223 10.17 -8.97 8.29
C CYS A 223 10.71 -8.58 6.90
N PRO A 224 12.04 -8.47 6.72
CA PRO A 224 12.59 -8.06 5.45
C PRO A 224 12.12 -8.97 4.29
N GLY A 225 11.98 -10.28 4.54
CA GLY A 225 11.49 -11.22 3.53
C GLY A 225 10.08 -10.94 2.99
N GLN A 226 9.22 -10.23 3.73
CA GLN A 226 7.87 -9.90 3.26
C GLN A 226 7.84 -8.48 2.68
N CYS A 227 8.16 -7.48 3.49
CA CYS A 227 7.98 -6.07 3.13
C CYS A 227 9.20 -5.44 2.45
N ALA A 228 10.28 -6.19 2.25
CA ALA A 228 11.40 -5.81 1.41
C ALA A 228 11.69 -6.85 0.31
N TYR A 229 10.71 -7.70 0.00
CA TYR A 229 10.75 -8.51 -1.21
C TYR A 229 10.82 -7.60 -2.46
N PRO A 230 11.62 -7.93 -3.49
CA PRO A 230 12.48 -9.11 -3.64
C PRO A 230 13.93 -8.94 -3.14
N PHE A 231 14.26 -7.85 -2.43
CA PHE A 231 15.62 -7.62 -1.88
C PHE A 231 15.94 -8.48 -0.66
N ALA A 232 14.92 -9.03 -0.03
CA ALA A 232 15.01 -10.13 0.92
C ALA A 232 13.93 -11.15 0.58
N VAL A 233 14.26 -12.43 0.74
CA VAL A 233 13.38 -13.54 0.35
C VAL A 233 12.98 -14.30 1.62
N PRO A 234 11.70 -14.65 1.79
CA PRO A 234 11.27 -15.47 2.92
C PRO A 234 11.97 -16.83 2.94
N ALA A 235 12.32 -17.31 4.14
CA ALA A 235 13.02 -18.58 4.31
C ALA A 235 12.26 -19.81 3.77
N TYR A 236 10.94 -19.72 3.61
CA TYR A 236 10.11 -20.80 3.08
C TYR A 236 10.12 -20.91 1.55
N ILE A 237 10.73 -19.96 0.82
CA ILE A 237 10.91 -20.03 -0.63
C ILE A 237 12.32 -20.60 -0.90
N PRO A 238 12.45 -21.93 -1.10
CA PRO A 238 13.77 -22.54 -1.28
C PRO A 238 14.40 -22.09 -2.60
N ASN A 239 15.73 -21.97 -2.60
CA ASN A 239 16.54 -21.74 -3.81
C ASN A 239 16.29 -20.42 -4.55
N HIS A 240 15.54 -19.47 -3.98
CA HIS A 240 15.36 -18.14 -4.55
C HIS A 240 16.32 -17.14 -3.91
N LYS A 241 17.19 -16.53 -4.72
CA LYS A 241 18.20 -15.57 -4.24
C LYS A 241 17.60 -14.17 -4.19
N PRO A 242 17.85 -13.40 -3.12
CA PRO A 242 17.41 -12.02 -3.05
C PRO A 242 18.08 -11.17 -4.14
N PHE A 243 17.34 -10.21 -4.65
CA PHE A 243 17.88 -9.17 -5.52
C PHE A 243 18.82 -8.27 -4.75
N LYS A 244 19.83 -7.74 -5.43
CA LYS A 244 20.73 -6.76 -4.82
C LYS A 244 20.05 -5.38 -4.83
N SER A 245 19.93 -4.80 -3.65
CA SER A 245 19.29 -3.48 -3.45
C SER A 245 20.04 -2.37 -4.21
N PRO A 246 19.34 -1.51 -4.97
CA PRO A 246 19.95 -0.47 -5.81
C PRO A 246 20.53 0.70 -5.04
N ASN A 247 20.16 0.88 -3.76
CA ASN A 247 20.65 1.97 -2.93
C ASN A 247 21.46 1.48 -1.71
N GLY A 248 21.71 0.18 -1.60
CA GLY A 248 22.52 -0.44 -0.54
C GLY A 248 21.83 -0.52 0.82
N ASP A 249 20.52 -0.26 0.89
CA ASP A 249 19.71 -0.38 2.10
C ASP A 249 18.45 -1.20 1.75
N VAL A 250 18.45 -2.48 2.12
CA VAL A 250 17.36 -3.43 1.83
C VAL A 250 16.04 -2.97 2.43
N GLY A 251 16.06 -2.45 3.67
CA GLY A 251 14.83 -2.00 4.34
C GLY A 251 14.22 -0.81 3.63
N VAL A 252 15.02 0.21 3.34
CA VAL A 252 14.54 1.42 2.67
C VAL A 252 14.18 1.16 1.22
N ASP A 253 14.94 0.34 0.48
CA ASP A 253 14.57 -0.01 -0.90
C ASP A 253 13.28 -0.82 -0.97
N GLY A 254 13.03 -1.69 0.02
CA GLY A 254 11.71 -2.31 0.22
C GLY A 254 10.60 -1.28 0.45
N MET A 255 10.85 -0.33 1.36
CA MET A 255 9.92 0.77 1.61
C MET A 255 9.63 1.61 0.37
N ILE A 256 10.56 1.77 -0.58
CA ILE A 256 10.30 2.56 -1.80
C ILE A 256 9.14 1.97 -2.60
N SER A 257 9.07 0.65 -2.75
CA SER A 257 7.94 0.03 -3.45
C SER A 257 6.62 0.27 -2.72
N VAL A 258 6.62 0.13 -1.38
CA VAL A 258 5.42 0.35 -0.55
C VAL A 258 5.02 1.83 -0.54
N ILE A 259 5.97 2.77 -0.47
CA ILE A 259 5.69 4.21 -0.58
C ILE A 259 5.06 4.52 -1.93
N GLY A 260 5.59 3.94 -3.02
CA GLY A 260 4.99 4.06 -4.35
C GLY A 260 3.54 3.56 -4.36
N HIS A 261 3.33 2.34 -3.88
CA HIS A 261 2.01 1.72 -3.73
C HIS A 261 1.02 2.65 -3.00
N GLU A 262 1.33 3.02 -1.75
CA GLU A 262 0.43 3.84 -0.94
C GLU A 262 0.20 5.25 -1.51
N MET A 263 1.21 5.83 -2.16
CA MET A 263 1.05 7.14 -2.80
C MET A 263 0.18 7.08 -4.05
N ALA A 264 0.27 6.00 -4.84
CA ALA A 264 -0.56 5.82 -6.03
C ALA A 264 -2.04 5.70 -5.62
N GLU A 265 -2.33 4.85 -4.64
CA GLU A 265 -3.69 4.61 -4.18
C GLU A 265 -4.28 5.82 -3.44
N LEU A 266 -3.50 6.47 -2.55
CA LEU A 266 -3.95 7.70 -1.92
C LEU A 266 -4.21 8.82 -2.95
N ALA A 267 -3.44 8.88 -4.04
CA ALA A 267 -3.70 9.86 -5.10
C ALA A 267 -5.01 9.58 -5.84
N THR A 268 -5.34 8.30 -6.07
CA THR A 268 -6.57 7.88 -6.76
C THR A 268 -7.77 7.73 -5.84
N ASN A 269 -7.57 7.65 -4.53
CA ASN A 269 -8.61 7.36 -3.55
C ASN A 269 -8.35 7.95 -2.15
N PRO A 270 -8.09 9.26 -2.03
CA PRO A 270 -7.65 9.89 -0.78
C PRO A 270 -8.63 9.75 0.40
N LEU A 271 -9.92 9.52 0.13
CA LEU A 271 -10.98 9.41 1.13
C LEU A 271 -11.69 8.04 1.11
N ALA A 272 -11.06 7.02 0.52
CA ALA A 272 -11.60 5.65 0.42
C ALA A 272 -13.00 5.56 -0.23
N ASN A 273 -13.28 6.44 -1.20
CA ASN A 273 -14.56 6.50 -1.93
C ASN A 273 -14.43 6.90 -3.41
N ALA A 274 -13.26 6.79 -4.03
CA ALA A 274 -13.02 7.11 -5.44
C ALA A 274 -12.71 5.86 -6.26
N TRP A 275 -11.45 5.48 -6.53
CA TRP A 275 -11.14 4.36 -7.42
C TRP A 275 -10.83 3.06 -6.67
N TYR A 276 -11.69 2.06 -6.81
CA TYR A 276 -11.44 0.70 -6.29
C TYR A 276 -12.30 -0.35 -7.01
N ALA A 277 -11.91 -1.62 -6.92
CA ALA A 277 -12.62 -2.74 -7.51
C ALA A 277 -13.70 -3.27 -6.56
N GLY A 278 -14.84 -3.66 -7.13
CA GLY A 278 -15.98 -4.17 -6.36
C GLY A 278 -17.04 -3.10 -6.07
N GLN A 279 -17.98 -3.43 -5.18
CA GLN A 279 -19.10 -2.56 -4.77
C GLN A 279 -19.13 -2.30 -3.26
N ASP A 280 -18.36 -3.07 -2.48
CA ASP A 280 -18.27 -2.91 -1.04
C ASP A 280 -17.06 -2.02 -0.70
N PRO A 281 -17.28 -0.81 -0.15
CA PRO A 281 -16.19 0.09 0.25
C PRO A 281 -15.43 -0.40 1.50
N SER A 282 -15.87 -1.48 2.15
CA SER A 282 -15.25 -1.97 3.40
C SER A 282 -13.90 -2.65 3.17
N PHE A 283 -13.67 -3.18 1.96
CA PHE A 283 -12.43 -3.83 1.54
C PHE A 283 -12.11 -3.48 0.08
N PRO A 284 -11.80 -2.20 -0.19
CA PRO A 284 -11.51 -1.77 -1.56
C PRO A 284 -10.22 -2.43 -2.00
N VAL A 285 -10.26 -3.16 -3.12
CA VAL A 285 -9.04 -3.59 -3.83
C VAL A 285 -8.69 -2.49 -4.81
N GLU A 286 -7.55 -1.85 -4.61
CA GLU A 286 -7.17 -0.63 -5.30
C GLU A 286 -6.14 -0.86 -6.40
N ILE A 287 -5.61 0.23 -6.95
CA ILE A 287 -4.86 0.20 -8.20
C ILE A 287 -3.47 -0.45 -8.05
N ALA A 288 -2.89 -0.41 -6.85
CA ALA A 288 -1.59 -1.00 -6.58
C ALA A 288 -1.75 -2.40 -5.97
N ASP A 289 -2.79 -2.64 -5.17
CA ASP A 289 -3.17 -3.98 -4.70
C ASP A 289 -3.21 -5.03 -5.81
N LEU A 290 -3.82 -4.67 -6.95
CA LEU A 290 -3.97 -5.57 -8.11
C LEU A 290 -2.64 -6.03 -8.73
N CYS A 291 -1.56 -5.32 -8.42
CA CYS A 291 -0.25 -5.48 -9.05
C CYS A 291 0.87 -5.77 -8.05
N GLU A 292 0.51 -6.14 -6.82
CA GLU A 292 1.47 -6.50 -5.79
C GLU A 292 2.41 -7.60 -6.29
N GLY A 293 3.72 -7.38 -6.14
CA GLY A 293 4.75 -8.33 -6.55
C GLY A 293 5.08 -8.37 -8.06
N ILE A 294 4.39 -7.59 -8.91
CA ILE A 294 4.68 -7.49 -10.35
C ILE A 294 5.62 -6.31 -10.59
N TYR A 295 6.87 -6.56 -11.01
CA TYR A 295 7.88 -5.52 -11.25
C TYR A 295 8.31 -5.41 -12.72
N GLY A 296 7.82 -6.28 -13.59
CA GLY A 296 8.23 -6.36 -14.98
C GLY A 296 7.36 -7.29 -15.83
N THR A 297 7.59 -7.27 -17.15
CA THR A 297 6.91 -8.14 -18.11
C THR A 297 7.09 -9.62 -17.74
N GLY A 298 6.01 -10.38 -17.83
CA GLY A 298 5.87 -11.76 -17.40
C GLY A 298 5.60 -11.93 -15.89
N GLY A 299 5.58 -10.85 -15.11
CA GLY A 299 5.36 -10.91 -13.66
C GLY A 299 3.95 -11.36 -13.27
N GLY A 300 3.84 -12.05 -12.14
CA GLY A 300 2.60 -12.66 -11.62
C GLY A 300 2.84 -14.07 -11.08
N GLY A 301 1.91 -14.58 -10.27
CA GLY A 301 1.98 -15.97 -9.79
C GLY A 301 3.27 -16.33 -9.02
N SER A 302 3.85 -15.38 -8.28
CA SER A 302 5.14 -15.45 -7.56
C SER A 302 6.39 -15.12 -8.37
N TYR A 303 6.30 -14.87 -9.68
CA TYR A 303 7.41 -14.36 -10.47
C TYR A 303 7.40 -12.83 -10.50
N THR A 304 8.55 -12.20 -10.23
CA THR A 304 8.69 -10.73 -10.18
C THR A 304 8.58 -10.06 -11.54
N GLY A 305 8.70 -10.83 -12.63
CA GLY A 305 8.81 -10.29 -13.99
C GLY A 305 10.22 -9.90 -14.38
N GLN A 306 10.39 -9.54 -15.65
CA GLN A 306 11.66 -9.12 -16.24
C GLN A 306 12.05 -7.71 -15.77
N VAL A 307 13.17 -7.66 -15.05
CA VAL A 307 13.74 -6.44 -14.45
C VAL A 307 15.13 -6.17 -15.05
N LEU A 308 15.71 -5.02 -14.71
CA LEU A 308 17.01 -4.58 -15.22
C LEU A 308 18.11 -4.79 -14.20
N ASP A 309 19.29 -5.18 -14.67
CA ASP A 309 20.50 -5.26 -13.85
C ASP A 309 21.46 -4.11 -14.14
N ALA A 310 21.96 -3.52 -13.06
CA ALA A 310 23.02 -2.55 -13.10
C ALA A 310 24.40 -3.22 -13.25
N ARG A 311 25.41 -2.45 -13.64
CA ARG A 311 26.79 -2.95 -13.78
C ARG A 311 27.38 -3.49 -12.48
N ASP A 312 26.91 -3.00 -11.34
CA ASP A 312 27.29 -3.46 -10.00
C ASP A 312 26.42 -4.63 -9.51
N GLY A 313 25.54 -5.16 -10.36
CA GLY A 313 24.63 -6.26 -10.07
C GLY A 313 23.37 -5.86 -9.29
N ALA A 314 23.14 -4.57 -9.03
CA ALA A 314 21.90 -4.12 -8.42
C ALA A 314 20.72 -4.25 -9.38
N THR A 315 19.55 -4.64 -8.87
CA THR A 315 18.36 -4.86 -9.69
C THR A 315 17.38 -3.71 -9.55
N TYR A 316 16.78 -3.28 -10.65
CA TYR A 316 15.87 -2.13 -10.72
C TYR A 316 14.91 -2.24 -11.90
N ASN A 317 13.85 -1.44 -11.94
CA ASN A 317 12.97 -1.33 -13.11
C ASN A 317 12.73 0.10 -13.57
N MET A 318 13.22 1.10 -12.82
CA MET A 318 13.09 2.50 -13.19
C MET A 318 14.23 3.38 -12.65
N ASN A 319 14.56 4.42 -13.40
CA ASN A 319 15.51 5.47 -13.01
C ASN A 319 14.75 6.66 -12.38
N GLY A 320 15.30 7.20 -11.31
CA GLY A 320 14.97 8.53 -10.81
C GLY A 320 16.05 9.57 -11.16
N ILE A 321 16.05 10.70 -10.46
CA ILE A 321 16.96 11.82 -10.73
C ILE A 321 18.44 11.41 -10.54
N ARG A 322 18.73 10.58 -9.52
CA ARG A 322 20.10 10.17 -9.14
C ARG A 322 20.23 8.72 -8.71
N ARG A 323 19.11 8.02 -8.64
CA ARG A 323 18.99 6.68 -8.05
C ARG A 323 18.21 5.79 -8.97
N ARG A 324 18.42 4.49 -8.81
CA ARG A 324 17.58 3.47 -9.40
C ARG A 324 16.63 2.95 -8.34
N PHE A 325 15.46 2.53 -8.78
CA PHE A 325 14.42 2.01 -7.92
C PHE A 325 13.78 0.77 -8.53
N LEU A 326 13.30 -0.11 -7.67
CA LEU A 326 12.46 -1.23 -8.03
C LEU A 326 11.12 -1.00 -7.33
N VAL A 327 10.08 -0.73 -8.12
CA VAL A 327 8.72 -0.48 -7.59
C VAL A 327 7.77 -1.34 -8.37
N GLN A 328 6.80 -1.95 -7.68
CA GLN A 328 5.76 -2.73 -8.35
C GLN A 328 5.03 -1.89 -9.40
N TRP A 329 4.45 -2.55 -10.39
CA TRP A 329 3.58 -1.93 -11.37
C TRP A 329 2.25 -1.53 -10.72
N VAL A 330 1.46 -0.76 -11.46
CA VAL A 330 0.12 -0.34 -11.04
C VAL A 330 -0.88 -0.67 -12.15
N TRP A 331 -2.12 -0.92 -11.77
CA TRP A 331 -3.17 -1.29 -12.71
C TRP A 331 -3.42 -0.15 -13.71
N SER A 332 -3.48 -0.49 -14.98
CA SER A 332 -3.96 0.42 -16.01
C SER A 332 -5.40 0.07 -16.35
N HIS A 333 -6.37 0.91 -15.98
CA HIS A 333 -7.79 0.71 -16.34
C HIS A 333 -8.05 0.83 -17.85
N VAL A 334 -7.14 1.47 -18.58
CA VAL A 334 -7.19 1.58 -20.05
C VAL A 334 -6.81 0.25 -20.70
N LEU A 335 -5.79 -0.42 -20.16
CA LEU A 335 -5.24 -1.65 -20.74
C LEU A 335 -5.81 -2.92 -20.10
N ASN A 336 -6.40 -2.82 -18.89
CA ASN A 336 -6.88 -3.92 -18.06
C ASN A 336 -5.79 -4.96 -17.69
N TYR A 337 -4.58 -4.48 -17.41
CA TYR A 337 -3.50 -5.25 -16.79
C TYR A 337 -2.53 -4.34 -16.04
N CYS A 338 -1.62 -4.92 -15.26
CA CYS A 338 -0.59 -4.20 -14.54
C CYS A 338 0.44 -3.62 -15.51
N THR A 339 0.75 -2.33 -15.40
CA THR A 339 1.65 -1.66 -16.34
C THR A 339 2.73 -0.89 -15.59
N GLY A 340 3.95 -0.95 -16.12
CA GLY A 340 5.06 -0.13 -15.67
C GLY A 340 5.95 0.33 -16.82
N PRO A 341 6.92 1.21 -16.54
CA PRO A 341 7.69 1.90 -17.57
C PRO A 341 8.71 1.00 -18.28
N ASN A 342 9.01 -0.19 -17.73
CA ASN A 342 9.88 -1.21 -18.29
C ASN A 342 9.11 -2.32 -19.02
N ALA A 343 7.83 -2.11 -19.32
CA ALA A 343 7.04 -3.04 -20.11
C ALA A 343 7.65 -3.20 -21.52
N LEU A 344 7.67 -4.43 -22.04
CA LEU A 344 8.29 -4.77 -23.32
C LEU A 344 7.31 -4.77 -24.50
N ASP A 345 6.02 -4.66 -24.23
CA ASP A 345 4.89 -4.85 -25.15
C ASP A 345 4.30 -3.54 -25.70
N HIS A 346 5.12 -2.50 -25.82
CA HIS A 346 4.70 -1.19 -26.34
C HIS A 346 4.34 -1.17 -27.84
#